data_AF-A0A1V5VHP7-F1
#
_entry.id   AF-A0A1V5VHP7-F1
#
_cell.length_a   1.000
_cell.length_b   1.000
_cell.length_c   1.000
_cell.angle_alpha   90.00
_cell.angle_beta   90.00
_cell.angle_gamma   90.00
#
_symmetry.space_group_name_H-M   'P 1'
#
loop_
_entity.id
_entity.type
_entity.pdbx_description
1 polymer ?
#
loop_
_entity_poly.entity_id
_entity_poly.type
_entity_poly.pdbx_seq_one_letter_code
_entity_poly.pdbx_strand_id
1 'polypeptide(L)'
;MPLTNLHAIVGGIAGASFYAVERTFADKEIARDEAIAHFLFGALAGSLPDILEPPLHRRHRRFFHSYFTLGAAALALASVDNLKDASNDNKLALKAMLSAYMTHLLLDSTTPMGLPTII
;
A
#
# COMPACT_ATOMS: atom_id res chain seq x y z
N MET A 1 12.92 8.34 9.71
CA MET A 1 14.15 7.89 9.04
C MET A 1 13.98 8.14 7.54
N PRO A 2 15.04 8.44 6.77
CA PRO A 2 14.91 8.86 5.37
C PRO A 2 14.16 7.86 4.48
N LEU A 3 14.18 6.56 4.81
CA LEU A 3 13.45 5.52 4.08
C LEU A 3 11.94 5.53 4.33
N THR A 4 11.49 5.73 5.58
CA THR A 4 10.05 5.81 5.89
C THR A 4 9.35 6.93 5.12
N ASN A 5 10.03 8.08 4.94
CA ASN A 5 9.49 9.19 4.15
C ASN A 5 9.38 8.83 2.66
N LEU A 6 10.32 8.05 2.13
CA LEU A 6 10.25 7.54 0.75
C LEU A 6 9.04 6.62 0.58
N HIS A 7 8.86 5.65 1.49
CA HIS A 7 7.72 4.73 1.44
C HIS A 7 6.39 5.46 1.59
N ALA A 8 6.32 6.49 2.44
CA ALA A 8 5.16 7.36 2.55
C ALA A 8 4.84 8.07 1.22
N ILE A 9 5.84 8.69 0.60
CA ILE A 9 5.63 9.44 -0.65
C ILE A 9 5.24 8.50 -1.79
N VAL A 10 5.95 7.38 -1.95
CA VAL A 10 5.65 6.40 -3.00
C VAL A 10 4.29 5.75 -2.76
N GLY A 11 3.96 5.42 -1.51
CA GLY A 11 2.64 4.93 -1.12
C GLY A 11 1.54 5.92 -1.46
N GLY A 12 1.75 7.21 -1.20
CA GLY A 12 0.78 8.25 -1.55
C GLY A 12 0.58 8.40 -3.05
N ILE A 13 1.68 8.43 -3.84
CA ILE A 13 1.59 8.44 -5.30
C ILE A 13 0.84 7.21 -5.80
N ALA A 14 1.13 6.03 -5.25
CA ALA A 14 0.46 4.79 -5.63
C ALA A 14 -1.04 4.83 -5.32
N GLY A 15 -1.44 5.33 -4.15
CA GLY A 15 -2.84 5.46 -3.75
C GLY A 15 -3.63 6.39 -4.68
N ALA A 16 -3.11 7.59 -4.95
CA ALA A 16 -3.73 8.53 -5.89
C ALA A 16 -3.77 8.00 -7.32
N SER A 17 -2.71 7.31 -7.76
CA SER A 17 -2.64 6.71 -9.10
C SER A 17 -3.65 5.57 -9.25
N PHE A 18 -3.78 4.72 -8.23
CA PHE A 18 -4.76 3.63 -8.24
C PHE A 18 -6.18 4.17 -8.33
N TYR A 19 -6.51 5.20 -7.54
CA TYR A 19 -7.78 5.91 -7.63
C TYR A 19 -8.04 6.45 -9.04
N ALA A 20 -7.07 7.16 -9.62
CA ALA A 20 -7.19 7.73 -10.95
C ALA A 20 -7.42 6.66 -12.02
N VAL A 21 -6.71 5.53 -11.93
CA VAL A 21 -6.82 4.41 -12.86
C VAL A 21 -8.21 3.76 -12.77
N GLU A 22 -8.69 3.45 -11.57
CA GLU A 22 -10.03 2.87 -11.36
C GLU A 22 -11.14 3.80 -11.84
N ARG A 23 -11.04 5.11 -11.58
CA ARG A 23 -12.01 6.10 -12.09
C ARG A 23 -11.99 6.16 -13.61
N THR A 24 -10.80 6.14 -14.20
CA THR A 24 -10.63 6.14 -15.67
C THR A 24 -11.26 4.90 -16.29
N PHE A 25 -11.00 3.70 -15.74
CA PHE A 25 -11.60 2.45 -16.24
C PHE A 25 -13.12 2.39 -16.04
N ALA A 26 -13.64 3.13 -15.06
CA ALA A 26 -15.08 3.23 -14.80
C ALA A 26 -15.77 4.37 -15.58
N ASP A 27 -15.06 5.06 -16.49
CA ASP A 27 -15.52 6.26 -17.20
C ASP A 27 -16.09 7.35 -16.27
N LYS A 28 -15.45 7.52 -15.11
CA LYS A 28 -15.82 8.54 -14.11
C LYS A 28 -14.79 9.64 -14.02
N GLU A 29 -15.24 10.85 -13.75
CA GLU A 29 -14.35 12.00 -13.54
C GLU A 29 -13.43 11.78 -12.33
N ILE A 30 -12.20 12.28 -12.41
CA ILE A 30 -11.23 12.23 -11.31
C ILE A 30 -11.43 13.48 -10.44
N ALA A 31 -12.00 13.30 -9.25
CA ALA A 31 -12.20 14.40 -8.32
C ALA A 31 -10.89 14.70 -7.57
N ARG A 32 -10.51 15.99 -7.51
CA ARG A 32 -9.20 16.40 -6.97
C ARG A 32 -9.09 16.12 -5.46
N ASP A 33 -10.13 16.40 -4.71
CA ASP A 33 -10.23 16.15 -3.27
C ASP A 33 -10.16 14.66 -2.96
N GLU A 34 -10.87 13.81 -3.72
CA GLU A 34 -10.76 12.36 -3.59
C GLU A 34 -9.35 11.86 -3.95
N ALA A 35 -8.72 12.39 -4.99
CA ALA A 35 -7.34 12.03 -5.34
C ALA A 35 -6.35 12.40 -4.22
N ILE A 36 -6.54 13.56 -3.58
CA ILE A 36 -5.75 13.97 -2.40
C ILE A 36 -6.04 13.03 -1.22
N ALA A 37 -7.28 12.65 -0.97
CA ALA A 37 -7.62 11.71 0.09
C ALA A 37 -6.93 10.36 -0.12
N HIS A 38 -6.96 9.82 -1.35
CA HIS A 38 -6.29 8.57 -1.69
C HIS A 38 -4.76 8.70 -1.64
N PHE A 39 -4.20 9.87 -1.93
CA PHE A 39 -2.78 10.14 -1.66
C PHE A 39 -2.46 10.02 -0.17
N LEU A 40 -3.27 10.62 0.71
CA LEU A 40 -3.02 10.57 2.15
C LEU A 40 -3.20 9.14 2.71
N PHE A 41 -4.24 8.43 2.28
CA PHE A 41 -4.44 7.02 2.65
C PHE A 41 -3.30 6.14 2.15
N GLY A 42 -2.86 6.35 0.91
CA GLY A 42 -1.70 5.66 0.35
C GLY A 42 -0.42 5.95 1.12
N ALA A 43 -0.19 7.20 1.54
CA ALA A 43 1.01 7.55 2.29
C ALA A 43 1.04 6.91 3.68
N LEU A 44 -0.10 6.87 4.36
CA LEU A 44 -0.24 6.16 5.63
C LEU A 44 -0.05 4.66 5.46
N ALA A 45 -0.71 4.05 4.47
CA ALA A 45 -0.64 2.62 4.22
C ALA A 45 0.76 2.18 3.76
N GLY A 46 1.42 2.96 2.91
CA GLY A 46 2.79 2.73 2.48
C GLY A 46 3.80 2.89 3.62
N SER A 47 3.52 3.68 4.65
CA SER A 47 4.37 3.78 5.85
C SER A 47 4.07 2.72 6.91
N LEU A 48 2.97 1.99 6.76
CA LEU A 48 2.45 1.09 7.79
C LEU A 48 3.43 -0.03 8.18
N PRO A 49 4.19 -0.65 7.24
CA PRO A 49 5.21 -1.63 7.63
C PRO A 49 6.23 -1.07 8.61
N ASP A 50 6.77 0.13 8.34
CA ASP A 50 7.73 0.83 9.20
C ASP A 50 7.11 1.29 10.53
N ILE A 51 5.80 1.56 10.58
CA ILE A 51 5.11 1.90 11.84
C ILE A 51 4.99 0.66 12.74
N LEU A 52 4.67 -0.49 12.13
CA LEU A 52 4.47 -1.76 12.86
C LEU A 52 5.79 -2.45 13.21
N GLU A 53 6.81 -2.33 12.36
CA GLU A 53 8.17 -2.84 12.54
C GLU A 53 9.20 -1.71 12.29
N PRO A 54 9.44 -0.84 13.28
CA PRO A 54 10.30 0.33 13.08
C PRO A 54 11.74 -0.01 12.69
N PRO A 55 12.37 0.78 11.79
CA PRO A 55 13.72 0.54 11.28
C PRO A 55 14.85 0.88 12.28
N LEU A 56 14.79 0.34 13.50
CA LEU A 56 15.72 0.64 14.59
C LEU A 56 17.14 0.11 14.35
N HIS A 57 17.29 -0.88 13.47
CA HIS A 57 18.57 -1.47 13.08
C HIS A 57 18.48 -2.11 11.70
N ARG A 58 19.63 -2.50 11.12
CA ARG A 58 19.68 -3.09 9.76
C ARG A 58 18.70 -4.26 9.61
N ARG A 59 18.65 -5.21 10.55
CA ARG A 59 17.82 -6.45 10.48
C ARG A 59 16.41 -6.31 11.09
N HIS A 60 15.75 -5.17 10.96
CA HIS A 60 14.44 -4.94 11.59
C HIS A 60 13.28 -5.67 10.89
N ARG A 61 13.42 -5.88 9.57
CA ARG A 61 12.41 -6.52 8.72
C ARG A 61 12.10 -7.94 9.20
N ARG A 62 10.85 -8.19 9.58
CA ARG A 62 10.36 -9.49 10.01
C ARG A 62 9.05 -9.81 9.30
N PHE A 63 7.94 -9.86 10.02
CA PHE A 63 6.65 -10.29 9.51
C PHE A 63 6.05 -9.26 8.56
N PHE A 64 5.96 -7.99 8.98
CA PHE A 64 5.34 -6.93 8.18
C PHE A 64 6.17 -6.53 6.96
N HIS A 65 7.39 -7.02 6.85
CA HIS A 65 8.29 -6.82 5.71
C HIS A 65 8.62 -8.13 4.96
N SER A 66 7.72 -9.12 4.97
CA SER A 66 7.97 -10.46 4.40
C SER A 66 7.27 -10.70 3.07
N TYR A 67 7.76 -11.69 2.32
CA TYR A 67 7.06 -12.23 1.15
C TYR A 67 5.70 -12.84 1.50
N PHE A 68 5.56 -13.39 2.71
CA PHE A 68 4.28 -13.87 3.21
C PHE A 68 3.26 -12.72 3.27
N THR A 69 3.63 -11.59 3.87
CA THR A 69 2.76 -10.41 3.96
C THR A 69 2.48 -9.81 2.59
N LEU A 70 3.46 -9.80 1.67
CA LEU A 70 3.22 -9.41 0.27
C LEU A 70 2.16 -10.28 -0.40
N GLY A 71 2.27 -11.61 -0.25
CA GLY A 71 1.29 -12.56 -0.79
C GLY A 71 -0.09 -12.38 -0.15
N ALA A 72 -0.15 -12.21 1.16
CA ALA A 72 -1.40 -11.95 1.88
C ALA A 72 -2.07 -10.65 1.44
N ALA A 73 -1.30 -9.57 1.26
CA ALA A 73 -1.81 -8.29 0.74
C ALA A 73 -2.34 -8.42 -0.69
N ALA A 74 -1.65 -9.16 -1.57
CA ALA A 74 -2.11 -9.41 -2.92
C ALA A 74 -3.41 -10.25 -2.96
N LEU A 75 -3.52 -11.28 -2.11
CA LEU A 75 -4.75 -12.07 -1.98
C LEU A 75 -5.90 -11.23 -1.41
N ALA A 76 -5.62 -10.37 -0.43
CA ALA A 76 -6.60 -9.44 0.12
C ALA A 76 -7.10 -8.49 -0.96
N LEU A 77 -6.20 -7.90 -1.76
CA LEU A 77 -6.52 -7.01 -2.87
C LEU A 77 -7.45 -7.69 -3.89
N ALA A 78 -7.13 -8.93 -4.28
CA ALA A 78 -7.96 -9.72 -5.20
C ALA A 78 -9.34 -10.08 -4.63
N SER A 79 -9.50 -10.01 -3.30
CA SER A 79 -10.74 -10.38 -2.61
C SER A 79 -11.61 -9.19 -2.22
N VAL A 80 -11.13 -7.94 -2.36
CA VAL A 80 -11.87 -6.74 -1.90
C VAL A 80 -13.26 -6.64 -2.53
N ASP A 81 -13.41 -7.00 -3.79
CA ASP A 81 -14.69 -6.88 -4.50
C ASP A 81 -15.76 -7.82 -3.93
N ASN A 82 -15.35 -8.92 -3.27
CA ASN A 82 -16.24 -9.89 -2.64
C ASN A 82 -16.85 -9.40 -1.32
N LEU A 83 -16.40 -8.26 -0.78
CA LEU A 83 -16.96 -7.68 0.45
C LEU A 83 -18.39 -7.19 0.18
N LYS A 84 -19.39 -7.87 0.73
CA LYS A 84 -20.82 -7.56 0.47
C LYS A 84 -21.30 -6.30 1.18
N ASP A 85 -20.78 -6.03 2.37
CA ASP A 85 -21.27 -4.95 3.24
C ASP A 85 -20.46 -3.65 3.10
N ALA A 86 -19.50 -3.60 2.17
CA ALA A 86 -18.66 -2.42 1.94
C ALA A 86 -19.17 -1.59 0.75
N SER A 87 -19.26 -0.27 0.92
CA SER A 87 -19.52 0.66 -0.18
C SER A 87 -18.41 0.61 -1.23
N ASN A 88 -18.71 1.02 -2.47
CA ASN A 88 -17.73 1.07 -3.55
C ASN A 88 -16.55 2.00 -3.21
N ASP A 89 -16.81 3.11 -2.52
CA ASP A 89 -15.76 4.04 -2.12
C ASP A 89 -14.84 3.43 -1.06
N ASN A 90 -15.40 2.70 -0.09
CA ASN A 90 -14.60 1.97 0.91
C ASN A 90 -13.77 0.86 0.26
N LYS A 91 -14.33 0.15 -0.73
CA LYS A 91 -13.60 -0.85 -1.51
C LYS A 91 -12.44 -0.20 -2.28
N LEU A 92 -12.69 0.92 -2.95
CA LEU A 92 -11.68 1.65 -3.71
C LEU A 92 -10.55 2.15 -2.81
N ALA A 93 -10.89 2.76 -1.68
CA ALA A 93 -9.92 3.19 -0.68
C ALA A 93 -9.08 2.02 -0.14
N LEU A 94 -9.72 0.89 0.17
CA LEU A 94 -9.03 -0.31 0.63
C LEU A 94 -8.08 -0.88 -0.43
N LYS A 95 -8.51 -0.97 -1.69
CA LYS A 95 -7.65 -1.40 -2.80
C LYS A 95 -6.45 -0.48 -2.98
N ALA A 96 -6.66 0.84 -2.90
CA ALA A 96 -5.60 1.83 -2.98
C ALA A 96 -4.60 1.69 -1.82
N MET A 97 -5.08 1.50 -0.59
CA MET A 97 -4.24 1.29 0.59
C MET A 97 -3.43 -0.01 0.50
N LEU A 98 -4.06 -1.12 0.08
CA LEU A 98 -3.37 -2.40 -0.12
C LEU A 98 -2.29 -2.28 -1.20
N SER A 99 -2.60 -1.61 -2.31
CA SER A 99 -1.63 -1.34 -3.38
C SER A 99 -0.46 -0.50 -2.88
N ALA A 100 -0.71 0.52 -2.05
CA ALA A 100 0.32 1.35 -1.44
C ALA A 100 1.17 0.59 -0.42
N TYR A 101 0.59 -0.30 0.39
CA TYR A 101 1.36 -1.18 1.27
C TYR A 101 2.29 -2.10 0.45
N MET A 102 1.79 -2.64 -0.66
CA MET A 102 2.59 -3.49 -1.54
C MET A 102 3.76 -2.74 -2.17
N THR A 103 3.64 -1.44 -2.47
CA THR A 103 4.79 -0.67 -3.00
C THR A 103 5.92 -0.56 -1.99
N HIS A 104 5.63 -0.47 -0.68
CA HIS A 104 6.65 -0.54 0.37
C HIS A 104 7.45 -1.85 0.27
N LEU A 105 6.74 -2.98 0.24
CA LEU A 105 7.37 -4.30 0.18
C LEU A 105 8.13 -4.51 -1.13
N LEU A 106 7.61 -4.03 -2.25
CA LEU A 106 8.29 -4.09 -3.54
C LEU A 106 9.56 -3.25 -3.55
N LEU A 107 9.56 -2.07 -2.94
CA LEU A 107 10.79 -1.29 -2.78
C LEU A 107 11.80 -2.03 -1.90
N ASP A 108 11.35 -2.58 -0.78
CA ASP A 108 12.22 -3.30 0.15
C ASP A 108 12.83 -4.56 -0.47
N SER A 109 12.11 -5.26 -1.35
CA SER A 109 12.61 -6.45 -2.06
C SER A 109 13.78 -6.14 -3.01
N THR A 110 13.87 -4.90 -3.50
CA THR A 110 14.97 -4.44 -4.37
C THR A 110 16.23 -4.02 -3.62
N THR A 111 16.17 -3.93 -2.29
CA THR A 111 17.35 -3.62 -1.47
C THR A 111 18.22 -4.87 -1.25
N PRO A 112 19.53 -4.75 -0.96
CA PRO A 112 20.39 -5.90 -0.73
C PRO A 112 19.95 -6.83 0.42
N MET A 113 19.16 -6.33 1.38
CA MET A 113 18.60 -7.17 2.44
C MET A 113 17.35 -7.93 2.00
N GLY A 114 16.62 -7.42 0.99
CA GLY A 114 15.39 -8.01 0.48
C GLY A 114 14.27 -8.14 1.52
N LEU A 115 13.30 -9.00 1.21
CA LEU A 115 12.23 -9.43 2.11
C LEU A 115 12.53 -10.83 2.67
N PRO A 116 12.28 -11.11 3.96
CA PRO A 116 12.33 -12.46 4.51
C PRO A 116 11.24 -13.36 3.91
N THR A 117 11.54 -14.65 3.73
CA THR A 117 10.57 -15.64 3.24
C THR A 117 9.68 -16.19 4.35
N ILE A 118 10.18 -16.28 5.59
CA ILE A 118 9.48 -16.77 6.81
C ILE A 118 10.04 -15.97 8.01
N ILE A 119 9.21 -15.72 9.03
CA ILE A 119 9.54 -14.95 10.26
C ILE A 119 10.56 -15.69 11.13
#